data_AF-A0A2P2C6K0-F1
#
_entry.id   AF-A0A2P2C6K0-F1
#
_cell.length_a   1.000
_cell.length_b   1.000
_cell.length_c   1.000
_cell.angle_alpha   90.00
_cell.angle_beta   90.00
_cell.angle_gamma   90.00
#
_symmetry.space_group_name_H-M   'P 1'
#
loop_
_entity.id
_entity.type
_entity.pdbx_description
1 polymer ?
#
loop_
_entity_poly.entity_id
_entity_poly.type
_entity_poly.pdbx_seq_one_letter_code
_entity_poly.pdbx_strand_id
1 'polypeptide(L)' 'MGTYVCRDCEQPVNRAVAHVRSVNFEQVAFCPTCWAAHRASLVVPEPRLASEGVREEAY' A
#
# COMPACT_ATOMS: atom_id res chain seq x y z
N MET A 1 -0.80 -21.35 -20.29
CA MET A 1 -1.28 -20.22 -19.46
C MET A 1 -0.42 -20.17 -18.20
N GLY A 2 0.27 -19.06 -17.93
CA GLY A 2 1.12 -18.93 -16.74
C GLY A 2 0.33 -18.34 -15.57
N THR A 3 0.37 -18.98 -14.41
CA THR A 3 -0.14 -18.46 -13.14
C THR A 3 1.02 -17.93 -12.32
N TYR A 4 0.79 -16.84 -11.58
CA TYR A 4 1.70 -16.42 -10.51
C TYR A 4 1.23 -17.00 -9.18
N VAL A 5 2.11 -16.99 -8.19
CA VAL A 5 1.76 -17.31 -6.80
C VAL A 5 1.73 -16.00 -6.02
N CYS A 6 0.65 -15.74 -5.29
CA CYS A 6 0.55 -14.58 -4.42
C CYS A 6 1.59 -14.67 -3.30
N ARG A 7 2.35 -13.61 -3.04
CA ARG A 7 3.36 -13.58 -1.97
C ARG A 7 2.77 -13.76 -0.57
N ASP A 8 1.59 -13.19 -0.30
CA ASP A 8 1.02 -13.17 1.06
C ASP A 8 0.19 -14.42 1.39
N CYS A 9 -0.66 -14.86 0.46
CA CYS A 9 -1.59 -15.97 0.70
C CYS A 9 -1.22 -17.26 -0.02
N GLU A 10 -0.14 -17.25 -0.79
CA GLU A 10 0.41 -18.41 -1.52
C GLU A 10 -0.57 -19.06 -2.51
N GLN A 11 -1.70 -18.41 -2.79
CA GLN A 11 -2.69 -18.88 -3.73
C GLN A 11 -2.25 -18.61 -5.18
N PRO A 12 -2.61 -19.49 -6.13
CA PRO A 12 -2.38 -19.23 -7.55
C PRO A 12 -3.26 -18.07 -8.03
N VAL A 13 -2.66 -17.14 -8.77
CA VAL A 13 -3.33 -15.95 -9.32
C VAL A 13 -3.11 -15.94 -10.83
N ASN A 14 -4.19 -15.68 -11.58
CA ASN A 14 -4.09 -15.54 -13.03
C ASN A 14 -3.26 -14.30 -13.39
N ARG A 15 -2.33 -14.47 -14.34
CA ARG A 15 -1.48 -13.40 -14.87
C ARG A 15 -2.24 -12.15 -15.32
N ALA A 16 -3.47 -12.30 -15.80
CA ALA A 16 -4.30 -11.19 -16.26
C ALA A 16 -4.75 -10.24 -15.13
N VAL A 17 -4.80 -10.73 -13.89
CA VAL A 17 -5.30 -9.98 -12.72
C VAL A 17 -4.27 -9.85 -11.59
N ALA A 18 -3.10 -10.47 -11.74
CA ALA A 18 -2.04 -10.39 -10.75
C ALA A 18 -1.38 -9.00 -10.74
N HIS A 19 -1.20 -8.44 -9.55
CA HIS A 19 -0.46 -7.19 -9.38
C HIS A 19 1.02 -7.51 -9.13
N VAL A 20 1.89 -7.18 -10.09
CA VAL A 20 3.34 -7.42 -9.98
C VAL A 20 4.05 -6.15 -9.51
N ARG A 21 4.94 -6.29 -8.53
CA ARG A 21 5.78 -5.21 -7.99
C ARG A 21 7.21 -5.68 -7.80
N SER A 22 8.15 -4.76 -7.86
CA SER A 22 9.53 -5.00 -7.44
C SER A 22 9.68 -4.63 -5.97
N VAL A 23 10.02 -5.61 -5.13
CA VAL A 23 10.31 -5.42 -3.70
C VAL A 23 11.71 -5.97 -3.46
N ASN A 24 12.63 -5.16 -2.91
CA ASN A 24 14.03 -5.57 -2.69
C ASN A 24 14.71 -6.18 -3.95
N PHE A 25 14.46 -5.61 -5.12
CA PHE A 25 14.94 -6.10 -6.42
C PHE A 25 14.37 -7.45 -6.89
N GLU A 26 13.42 -8.03 -6.16
CA GLU A 26 12.69 -9.24 -6.56
C GLU A 26 11.31 -8.89 -7.13
N GLN A 27 10.91 -9.57 -8.22
CA GLN A 27 9.55 -9.43 -8.75
C GLN A 27 8.60 -10.33 -7.97
N VAL A 28 7.63 -9.70 -7.30
CA VAL A 28 6.62 -10.38 -6.50
C VAL A 28 5.23 -10.09 -7.04
N ALA A 29 4.36 -11.09 -7.00
CA ALA A 29 2.98 -10.99 -7.44
C ALA A 29 2.03 -11.02 -6.24
N PHE A 30 0.98 -10.22 -6.31
CA PHE A 30 -0.09 -10.17 -5.32
C PHE A 30 -1.44 -10.45 -5.97
N CYS A 31 -2.32 -11.14 -5.24
CA CYS A 31 -3.73 -11.22 -5.61
C CYS A 31 -4.42 -9.86 -5.37
N PRO A 32 -5.56 -9.59 -6.04
CA PRO A 32 -6.28 -8.32 -5.87
C PRO A 32 -6.62 -7.99 -4.41
N THR A 33 -6.97 -9.00 -3.61
CA THR A 33 -7.34 -8.84 -2.20
C THR A 33 -6.15 -8.46 -1.32
N CYS A 34 -5.04 -9.20 -1.41
CA CYS A 34 -3.82 -8.89 -0.65
C CYS A 34 -3.23 -7.55 -1.08
N TRP A 35 -3.29 -7.22 -2.38
CA TRP A 35 -2.86 -5.93 -2.88
C TRP A 35 -3.68 -4.77 -2.31
N ALA A 36 -5.01 -4.92 -2.22
CA ALA A 36 -5.88 -3.91 -1.63
C ALA A 36 -5.55 -3.67 -0.14
N ALA A 37 -5.34 -4.74 0.63
CA ALA A 37 -4.94 -4.64 2.03
C ALA A 37 -3.57 -3.94 2.19
N HIS A 38 -2.60 -4.28 1.33
CA HIS A 38 -1.27 -3.68 1.35
C HIS A 38 -1.29 -2.18 1.00
N ARG A 39 -2.21 -1.74 0.12
CA ARG A 39 -2.41 -0.31 -0.19
C ARG A 39 -3.14 0.44 0.91
N ALA A 40 -4.09 -0.21 1.60
CA ALA A 40 -4.79 0.40 2.73
C ALA A 40 -3.86 0.67 3.92
N SER A 41 -2.79 -0.11 4.08
CA SER A 41 -1.75 0.16 5.10
C SER A 41 -0.90 1.41 4.79
N LEU A 42 -0.87 1.86 3.53
CA LEU A 42 -0.18 3.10 3.11
C LEU A 42 -1.06 4.35 3.29
N VAL A 43 -2.08 4.31 4.15
CA VAL A 43 -2.76 5.53 4.61
C VAL A 43 -1.69 6.39 5.29
N VAL A 44 -1.23 7.39 4.53
CA VAL A 44 -0.36 8.45 5.00
C VAL A 44 -1.07 9.05 6.22
N PRO A 45 -0.45 9.02 7.41
CA PRO A 45 -1.05 9.69 8.56
C PRO A 45 -1.28 11.14 8.17
N GLU A 46 -2.51 11.64 8.38
CA GLU A 46 -2.84 13.03 8.10
C GLU A 46 -1.74 13.94 8.68
N PRO A 47 -1.22 14.89 7.88
CA PRO A 47 -0.21 15.81 8.38
C PRO A 47 -0.79 16.47 9.64
N ARG A 48 -0.11 16.32 10.77
CA ARG A 48 -0.46 17.07 11.98
C ARG A 48 -0.29 18.54 11.62
N LEU A 49 -1.39 19.23 11.36
CA LEU A 49 -1.41 20.69 11.31
C LEU A 49 -0.85 21.16 12.64
N ALA A 50 0.36 21.72 12.62
CA ALA A 50 0.87 22.51 13.73
C ALA A 50 -0.03 23.74 13.80
N SER A 51 -1.14 23.64 14.52
CA SER A 51 -1.84 24.81 15.04
C SER A 51 -0.93 25.38 16.12
N GLU A 52 0.12 26.10 15.71
CA GLU A 52 0.76 27.09 16.55
C GLU A 52 -0.35 27.98 17.10
N GLY A 53 -0.60 27.84 18.39
CA GLY A 53 -1.37 28.80 19.15
C GLY A 53 -0.60 30.12 19.19
N VAL A 54 -0.66 30.89 18.11
CA VAL A 54 -0.33 32.32 18.16
C VAL A 54 -1.52 33.00 18.82
N ARG A 55 -1.44 33.16 20.15
CA ARG A 55 -2.27 34.11 20.89
C ARG A 55 -1.86 35.51 20.43
N GLU A 56 -2.62 36.11 19.52
CA GLU A 56 -2.62 37.56 19.33
C GLU A 56 -3.44 38.19 20.46
N GLU A 57 -2.76 38.55 21.56
CA GLU A 57 -3.25 39.60 22.47
C GLU A 57 -2.60 40.92 22.01
N ALA A 58 -3.31 41.68 21.19
CA ALA A 58 -2.98 43.08 20.93
C ALA A 58 -3.68 43.96 21.97
N TYR A 59 -2.84 44.68 22.73
CA TYR A 59 -3.16 45.67 23.76
C TYR A 59 -3.64 46.98 23.15
#